data_AF-A0AAU9AHU6-F1
#
_entry.id   AF-A0AAU9AHU6-F1
#
_cell.length_a   1.000
_cell.length_b   1.000
_cell.length_c   1.000
_cell.angle_alpha   90.00
_cell.angle_beta   90.00
_cell.angle_gamma   90.00
#
_symmetry.space_group_name_H-M   'P 1'
#
loop_
_entity.id
_entity.type
_entity.pdbx_description
1 polymer ?
#
loop_
_entity_poly.entity_id
_entity_poly.type
_entity_poly.pdbx_seq_one_letter_code
_entity_poly.pdbx_strand_id
1 'polypeptide(L)'
;MRIELSPWQWQRIADRLPPTLRRRADRNAARYKRFVEEVLQVATGDMRWRELKSPNGSWRTVYVRFHRWSEDGVWDRVIAALEPSPELSGALQRRVGEHRRASKRRKQRSAEPARDEP
;
A
#
# COMPACT_ATOMS: atom_id res chain seq x y z
N MET A 1 6.22 15.31 -6.16
CA MET A 1 6.78 14.41 -7.18
C MET A 1 5.70 13.40 -7.57
N ARG A 2 5.42 13.25 -8.88
CA ARG A 2 4.44 12.27 -9.37
C ARG A 2 5.18 10.99 -9.74
N ILE A 3 4.70 9.85 -9.24
CA ILE A 3 5.23 8.53 -9.62
C ILE A 3 4.35 7.97 -10.73
N GLU A 4 4.99 7.51 -11.81
CA GLU A 4 4.34 6.81 -12.92
C GLU A 4 5.08 5.51 -13.18
N LEU A 5 4.36 4.40 -13.17
CA LEU A 5 4.92 3.08 -13.46
C LEU A 5 5.01 2.91 -14.98
N SER A 6 6.11 2.35 -15.46
CA SER A 6 6.17 1.91 -16.85
C SER A 6 5.19 0.74 -17.09
N PRO A 7 4.75 0.48 -18.34
CA PRO A 7 3.92 -0.68 -18.65
C PRO A 7 4.55 -1.99 -18.15
N TRP A 8 5.87 -2.13 -18.27
CA TRP A 8 6.63 -3.28 -17.80
C TRP A 8 6.62 -3.43 -16.28
N GLN A 9 6.83 -2.34 -15.53
CA GLN A 9 6.74 -2.38 -14.06
C GLN A 9 5.32 -2.77 -13.61
N TRP A 10 4.30 -2.20 -14.24
CA TRP A 10 2.91 -2.54 -13.95
C TRP A 10 2.60 -4.01 -14.23
N GLN A 11 3.03 -4.54 -15.38
CA GLN A 11 2.80 -5.93 -15.73
C GLN A 11 3.42 -6.89 -14.70
N ARG A 12 4.67 -6.62 -14.27
CA ARG A 12 5.34 -7.43 -13.23
C ARG A 12 4.62 -7.40 -11.89
N ILE A 13 3.99 -6.29 -11.53
CA ILE A 13 3.15 -6.18 -10.34
C ILE A 13 1.87 -7.00 -10.53
N ALA A 14 1.15 -6.79 -11.63
CA ALA A 14 -0.12 -7.45 -11.93
C ALA A 14 0.02 -8.98 -11.91
N ASP A 15 1.10 -9.52 -12.47
CA ASP A 15 1.36 -10.97 -12.51
C ASP A 15 1.64 -11.59 -11.14
N ARG A 16 2.07 -10.80 -10.15
CA ARG A 16 2.30 -11.27 -8.78
C ARG A 16 1.10 -11.08 -7.86
N LEU A 17 0.05 -10.38 -8.30
CA LEU A 17 -1.16 -10.19 -7.48
C LEU A 17 -1.86 -11.53 -7.22
N PRO A 18 -2.52 -11.69 -6.05
CA PRO A 18 -3.39 -12.84 -5.81
C PRO A 18 -4.45 -13.00 -6.92
N PRO A 19 -4.88 -14.24 -7.26
CA PRO A 19 -5.74 -14.48 -8.42
C PRO A 19 -7.00 -13.60 -8.50
N THR A 20 -7.63 -13.35 -7.36
CA THR A 20 -8.83 -12.49 -7.26
C THR A 20 -8.53 -11.03 -7.57
N LEU A 21 -7.39 -10.51 -7.10
CA LEU A 21 -6.94 -9.15 -7.36
C LEU A 21 -6.39 -9.01 -8.78
N ARG A 22 -5.69 -10.03 -9.30
CA ARG A 22 -5.24 -10.08 -10.69
C ARG A 22 -6.42 -9.96 -11.66
N ARG A 23 -7.45 -10.80 -11.50
CA ARG A 23 -8.69 -10.69 -12.32
C ARG A 23 -9.37 -9.32 -12.26
N ARG A 24 -9.28 -8.61 -11.13
CA ARG A 24 -9.83 -7.24 -10.99
C ARG A 24 -8.91 -6.20 -11.63
N ALA A 25 -7.59 -6.38 -11.53
CA ALA A 25 -6.60 -5.56 -12.19
C ALA A 25 -6.69 -5.72 -13.72
N ASP A 26 -6.91 -6.93 -14.23
CA ASP A 26 -7.07 -7.19 -15.67
C ASP A 26 -8.30 -6.46 -16.23
N ARG A 27 -9.41 -6.44 -15.48
CA ARG A 27 -10.63 -5.70 -15.87
C ARG A 27 -10.49 -4.19 -15.84
N ASN A 28 -9.57 -3.65 -15.02
CA ASN A 28 -9.36 -2.21 -14.92
C ASN A 28 -7.91 -1.89 -14.50
N ALA A 29 -7.00 -2.12 -15.44
CA ALA A 29 -5.56 -1.98 -15.20
C ALA A 29 -5.21 -0.54 -14.84
N ALA A 30 -5.79 0.43 -15.54
CA ALA A 30 -5.55 1.86 -15.28
C ALA A 30 -5.87 2.26 -13.83
N ARG A 31 -7.02 1.80 -13.28
CA ARG A 31 -7.40 2.10 -11.90
C ARG A 31 -6.49 1.45 -10.87
N TYR A 32 -6.09 0.19 -11.10
CA TYR A 32 -5.20 -0.52 -10.18
C TYR A 32 -3.77 0.02 -10.24
N LYS A 33 -3.27 0.36 -11.43
CA LYS A 33 -1.99 1.02 -11.65
C LYS A 33 -1.92 2.36 -10.93
N ARG A 34 -2.91 3.23 -11.16
CA ARG A 34 -3.02 4.53 -10.48
C ARG A 34 -3.05 4.40 -8.96
N PHE A 35 -3.74 3.38 -8.45
CA PHE A 35 -3.78 3.13 -7.01
C PHE A 35 -2.40 2.80 -6.46
N VAL A 36 -1.62 1.95 -7.14
CA VAL A 36 -0.25 1.64 -6.70
C VAL A 36 0.65 2.87 -6.82
N GLU A 37 0.52 3.64 -7.90
CA GLU A 37 1.24 4.91 -8.10
C GLU A 37 0.94 5.93 -6.98
N GLU A 38 -0.32 6.07 -6.56
CA GLU A 38 -0.74 6.93 -5.44
C GLU A 38 -0.10 6.50 -4.12
N VAL A 39 -0.06 5.19 -3.86
CA VAL A 39 0.61 4.65 -2.65
C VAL A 39 2.11 4.88 -2.72
N LEU A 40 2.73 4.69 -3.88
CA LEU A 40 4.16 4.96 -4.07
C LEU A 40 4.49 6.43 -3.87
N GLN A 41 3.69 7.37 -4.40
CA GLN A 41 3.88 8.80 -4.16
C GLN A 41 3.88 9.13 -2.67
N VAL A 42 2.92 8.56 -1.93
CA VAL A 42 2.84 8.70 -0.48
C VAL A 42 4.01 8.05 0.22
N ALA A 43 4.54 6.92 -0.27
CA ALA A 43 5.66 6.20 0.33
C ALA A 43 7.02 6.87 0.06
N THR A 44 7.21 7.45 -1.14
CA THR A 44 8.47 8.06 -1.57
C THR A 44 8.61 9.50 -1.10
N GLY A 45 7.50 10.25 -1.01
CA GLY A 45 7.50 11.63 -0.54
C GLY A 45 7.09 11.74 0.92
N ASP A 46 7.50 12.81 1.59
CA ASP A 46 6.99 13.21 2.92
C ASP A 46 5.50 13.63 2.90
N MET A 47 4.75 13.20 1.90
CA MET A 47 3.33 13.48 1.75
C MET A 47 2.52 12.60 2.69
N ARG A 48 1.65 13.23 3.46
CA ARG A 48 0.68 12.55 4.32
C ARG A 48 -0.49 12.07 3.47
N TRP A 49 -1.13 10.97 3.88
CA TRP A 49 -2.35 10.47 3.22
C TRP A 49 -3.40 11.57 3.00
N ARG A 50 -3.55 12.50 3.94
CA ARG A 50 -4.53 13.59 3.88
C ARG A 50 -4.27 14.61 2.77
N GLU A 51 -3.04 14.67 2.26
CA GLU A 51 -2.61 15.60 1.22
C GLU A 51 -2.73 14.98 -0.18
N LEU A 52 -3.02 13.68 -0.26
CA LEU A 52 -3.18 12.95 -1.52
C LEU A 52 -4.43 13.44 -2.28
N LYS A 53 -4.22 14.12 -3.40
CA LYS A 53 -5.26 14.40 -4.40
C LYS A 53 -5.38 13.20 -5.32
N SER A 54 -6.22 12.23 -4.93
CA SER A 54 -6.33 10.96 -5.64
C SER A 54 -7.37 11.03 -6.77
N PRO A 55 -7.00 10.77 -8.04
CA PRO A 55 -7.97 10.54 -9.12
C PRO A 55 -8.84 9.30 -8.90
N ASN A 56 -8.45 8.37 -8.01
CA ASN A 56 -9.25 7.21 -7.63
C ASN A 56 -10.34 7.51 -6.57
N GLY A 57 -10.51 8.77 -6.17
CA GLY A 57 -11.47 9.23 -5.18
C GLY A 57 -10.81 9.82 -3.94
N SER A 58 -11.51 9.78 -2.80
CA SER A 58 -10.98 10.33 -1.54
C SER A 58 -9.72 9.58 -1.08
N TRP A 59 -8.77 10.30 -0.47
CA TRP A 59 -7.60 9.71 0.20
C TRP A 59 -7.98 8.61 1.20
N ARG A 60 -9.17 8.69 1.82
CA ARG A 60 -9.69 7.66 2.73
C ARG A 60 -9.90 6.33 2.00
N THR A 61 -10.42 6.36 0.79
CA THR A 61 -10.65 5.17 -0.04
C THR A 61 -9.33 4.50 -0.40
N VAL A 62 -8.33 5.29 -0.80
CA VAL A 62 -6.97 4.80 -1.07
C VAL A 62 -6.38 4.18 0.19
N TYR A 63 -6.46 4.88 1.32
CA TYR A 63 -5.94 4.40 2.60
C TYR A 63 -6.60 3.09 3.06
N VAL A 64 -7.93 2.98 3.01
CA VAL A 64 -8.65 1.75 3.40
C VAL A 64 -8.22 0.57 2.53
N ARG A 65 -8.05 0.80 1.22
CA ARG A 65 -7.56 -0.23 0.32
C ARG A 65 -6.11 -0.61 0.61
N PHE A 66 -5.26 0.37 0.89
CA PHE A 66 -3.87 0.15 1.33
C PHE A 66 -3.81 -0.69 2.61
N HIS A 67 -4.62 -0.36 3.61
CA HIS A 67 -4.73 -1.10 4.87
C HIS A 67 -5.11 -2.56 4.59
N ARG A 68 -6.17 -2.81 3.80
CA ARG A 68 -6.60 -4.17 3.44
C ARG A 68 -5.48 -4.97 2.77
N TRP A 69 -4.79 -4.37 1.79
CA TRP A 69 -3.65 -5.00 1.14
C TRP A 69 -2.47 -5.27 2.09
N SER A 70 -2.34 -4.51 3.18
CA SER A 70 -1.33 -4.73 4.20
C SER A 70 -1.66 -5.93 5.09
N GLU A 71 -2.93 -6.04 5.51
CA GLU A 71 -3.44 -7.19 6.27
C GLU A 71 -3.41 -8.48 5.45
N ASP A 72 -3.76 -8.38 4.15
CA ASP A 72 -3.77 -9.52 3.23
C ASP A 72 -2.37 -9.93 2.73
N GLY A 73 -1.30 -9.26 3.15
CA GLY A 73 0.08 -9.54 2.71
C GLY A 73 0.35 -9.25 1.23
N VAL A 74 -0.52 -8.50 0.55
CA VAL A 74 -0.41 -8.20 -0.88
C VAL A 74 0.80 -7.32 -1.17
N TRP A 75 1.10 -6.37 -0.27
CA TRP A 75 2.22 -5.46 -0.47
C TRP A 75 3.56 -6.16 -0.56
N ASP A 76 3.76 -7.29 0.11
CA ASP A 76 5.02 -8.05 0.03
C ASP A 76 5.28 -8.55 -1.40
N ARG A 77 4.21 -8.92 -2.12
CA ARG A 77 4.29 -9.31 -3.53
C ARG A 77 4.57 -8.14 -4.47
N VAL A 78 4.01 -6.97 -4.15
CA VAL A 78 4.23 -5.73 -4.91
C VAL A 78 5.66 -5.24 -4.72
N ILE A 79 6.18 -5.29 -3.49
CA ILE A 79 7.59 -4.96 -3.17
C ILE A 79 8.51 -5.88 -3.96
N ALA A 80 8.28 -7.21 -3.92
CA ALA A 80 9.06 -8.17 -4.70
C ALA A 80 8.99 -7.92 -6.23
N ALA A 81 7.88 -7.40 -6.74
CA ALA A 81 7.77 -7.02 -8.15
C ALA A 81 8.58 -5.77 -8.51
N LEU A 82 8.82 -4.89 -7.53
CA LEU A 82 9.50 -3.62 -7.65
C LEU A 82 11.00 -3.68 -7.31
N GLU A 83 11.55 -4.83 -6.90
CA GLU A 83 12.98 -5.02 -6.62
C GLU A 83 13.95 -4.45 -7.67
N PRO A 84 13.65 -4.50 -9.00
CA PRO A 84 14.49 -3.83 -10.01
C PRO A 84 14.54 -2.30 -9.90
N SER A 85 13.74 -1.69 -9.02
CA SER A 85 13.68 -0.26 -8.71
C SER A 85 13.82 -0.07 -7.20
N PRO A 86 15.05 -0.15 -6.66
CA PRO A 86 15.33 -0.16 -5.21
C PRO A 86 14.77 1.05 -4.46
N GLU A 87 14.69 2.20 -5.11
CA GLU A 87 14.13 3.43 -4.54
C GLU A 87 12.64 3.26 -4.24
N LEU A 88 11.89 2.65 -5.16
CA LEU A 88 10.46 2.41 -5.04
C LEU A 88 10.16 1.25 -4.09
N SER A 89 10.87 0.12 -4.23
CA SER A 89 10.68 -1.05 -3.37
C SER A 89 11.04 -0.71 -1.92
N GLY A 90 12.16 -0.03 -1.69
CA GLY A 90 12.60 0.38 -0.35
C GLY A 90 11.67 1.41 0.30
N ALA A 91 11.17 2.41 -0.45
CA ALA A 91 10.19 3.35 0.06
C ALA A 91 8.88 2.66 0.46
N LEU A 92 8.37 1.77 -0.40
CA LEU A 92 7.16 1.02 -0.12
C LEU A 92 7.32 0.08 1.08
N GLN A 93 8.46 -0.61 1.18
CA GLN A 93 8.78 -1.50 2.30
C GLN A 93 8.79 -0.74 3.63
N ARG A 94 9.44 0.43 3.70
CA ARG A 94 9.43 1.28 4.90
C ARG A 94 8.00 1.66 5.29
N ARG A 95 7.21 2.18 4.34
CA ARG A 95 5.83 2.62 4.60
C ARG A 95 4.91 1.49 5.09
N VAL A 96 5.01 0.32 4.47
CA VAL A 96 4.24 -0.88 4.87
C VAL A 96 4.69 -1.36 6.25
N GLY A 97 5.99 -1.38 6.52
CA GLY A 97 6.55 -1.73 7.82
C GLY A 97 6.10 -0.80 8.95
N GLU A 98 6.17 0.52 8.74
CA GLU A 98 5.66 1.53 9.67
C GLU A 98 4.17 1.35 9.96
N HIS A 99 3.36 1.15 8.92
CA HIS A 99 1.93 0.92 9.07
C HIS A 99 1.64 -0.33 9.90
N ARG A 100 2.30 -1.46 9.58
CA ARG A 100 2.13 -2.72 10.32
C ARG A 100 2.55 -2.56 11.79
N ARG A 101 3.64 -1.85 12.08
CA ARG A 101 4.09 -1.55 13.46
C ARG A 101 3.04 -0.71 14.21
N ALA A 102 2.47 0.31 13.56
CA ALA A 102 1.43 1.14 14.15
C ALA A 102 0.13 0.36 14.42
N SER A 103 -0.32 -0.47 13.48
CA SER A 103 -1.50 -1.33 13.63
C SER A 103 -1.31 -2.35 14.76
N LYS A 104 -0.13 -3.00 14.85
CA LYS A 104 0.20 -3.93 15.95
C LYS A 104 0.15 -3.25 17.32
N ARG A 105 0.78 -2.08 17.46
CA ARG A 105 0.74 -1.29 18.71
C ARG A 105 -0.67 -0.92 19.12
N ARG A 106 -1.53 -0.51 18.17
CA ARG A 106 -2.93 -0.18 18.44
C ARG A 106 -3.70 -1.39 18.94
N LYS A 107 -3.51 -2.56 18.31
CA LYS A 107 -4.14 -3.82 18.74
C LYS A 107 -3.68 -4.25 20.13
N GLN A 108 -2.40 -4.11 20.47
CA GLN A 108 -1.87 -4.42 21.81
C GLN A 108 -2.47 -3.51 22.89
N ARG A 109 -2.51 -2.18 22.67
CA ARG A 109 -3.11 -1.22 23.63
C ARG A 109 -4.60 -1.46 23.89
N SER A 110 -5.33 -1.97 22.90
CA SER A 110 -6.75 -2.31 23.05
C SER A 110 -6.99 -3.67 23.71
N ALA A 111 -5.95 -4.52 23.83
CA ALA A 111 -6.03 -5.84 24.42
C ALA A 111 -5.48 -5.91 25.86
N GLU A 112 -4.84 -4.84 26.34
CA GLU A 112 -4.40 -4.72 27.74
C GLU A 112 -5.63 -4.33 28.59
N PRO A 113 -6.14 -5.21 29.47
CA PRO A 113 -7.21 -4.84 30.39
C PRO A 113 -6.68 -3.77 31.33
N ALA A 114 -7.53 -2.79 31.69
CA ALA A 114 -7.23 -1.84 32.75
C ALA A 114 -6.83 -2.66 33.98
N ARG A 115 -5.55 -2.59 34.38
CA ARG A 115 -5.10 -3.18 35.63
C ARG A 115 -5.89 -2.48 36.73
N ASP A 116 -6.69 -3.26 37.46
CA ASP A 116 -7.29 -2.83 38.72
C ASP A 116 -6.18 -2.22 39.58
N GLU A 117 -6.37 -0.95 39.90
CA GLU A 117 -5.55 -0.21 40.85
C GLU A 117 -6.16 -0.48 42.24
N PRO A 118 -5.37 -0.95 43.23
CA PRO A 118 -5.88 -1.27 44.56
C PRO A 118 -6.30 -0.05 45.37
#